data_AF-A0A537HGZ7-F1
#
_entry.id   AF-A0A537HGZ7-F1
#
_cell.length_a   1.000
_cell.length_b   1.000
_cell.length_c   1.000
_cell.angle_alpha   90.00
_cell.angle_beta   90.00
_cell.angle_gamma   90.00
#
_symmetry.space_group_name_H-M   'P 1'
#
loop_
_entity.id
_entity.type
_entity.pdbx_description
1 polymer ?
#
loop_
_entity_poly.entity_id
_entity_poly.type
_entity_poly.pdbx_seq_one_letter_code
_entity_poly.pdbx_strand_id
1 'polypeptide(L)'
;MLREFLQSHLPQYLYVIGRPHLARMNYNELKIHILGLFEPTQEFDSLKIRELLSTDWTLKLTDKAVEMALLRYWRQGLLSRTRRAGRFQYALTERGFARKEWLLNNG
;
A
#
# COMPACT_ATOMS: atom_id res chain seq x y z
N MET A 1 33.71 7.13 38.38
CA MET A 1 32.39 7.04 39.03
C MET A 1 31.46 8.18 38.55
N LEU A 2 31.38 8.39 37.23
CA LEU A 2 30.60 9.43 36.55
C LEU A 2 30.11 8.91 35.19
N ARG A 3 29.74 7.62 35.13
CA ARG A 3 29.19 7.00 33.91
C ARG A 3 27.82 6.35 34.11
N GLU A 4 27.35 6.20 35.35
CA GLU A 4 26.05 5.57 35.65
C GLU A 4 24.91 6.56 35.92
N PHE A 5 25.18 7.86 35.94
CA PHE A 5 24.16 8.87 36.28
C PHE A 5 23.42 9.46 35.07
N LEU A 6 23.87 9.16 33.84
CA LEU A 6 23.27 9.67 32.60
C LEU A 6 22.35 8.66 31.89
N GLN A 7 21.86 7.64 32.59
CA GLN A 7 20.95 6.63 32.02
C GLN A 7 19.53 6.66 32.59
N SER A 8 19.25 7.42 33.64
CA SER A 8 17.94 7.39 34.32
C SER A 8 16.99 8.55 33.98
N HIS A 9 17.41 9.54 33.20
CA HIS A 9 16.63 10.77 32.96
C HIS A 9 16.64 11.23 31.49
N LEU A 10 16.45 10.32 30.55
CA LEU A 10 16.07 10.70 29.19
C LEU A 10 14.55 10.60 29.05
N PRO A 11 13.85 11.69 28.67
CA PRO A 11 12.40 11.68 28.50
C PRO A 11 12.02 10.69 27.39
N GLN A 12 10.92 9.96 27.61
CA GLN A 12 10.37 8.90 26.73
C GLN A 12 10.06 9.36 25.29
N TYR A 13 10.28 10.64 24.97
CA TYR A 13 10.10 11.23 23.65
C TYR A 13 11.33 11.15 22.73
N LEU A 14 12.51 10.79 23.24
CA LEU A 14 13.73 10.67 22.41
C LEU A 14 13.86 9.32 21.68
N TYR A 15 12.86 8.43 21.80
CA TYR A 15 12.78 7.16 21.07
C TYR A 15 11.88 7.23 19.82
N VAL A 16 11.74 8.41 19.19
CA VAL A 16 10.89 8.59 18.00
C VAL A 16 11.69 9.02 16.76
N ILE A 17 13.01 9.21 16.87
CA ILE A 17 13.88 9.61 15.75
C ILE A 17 14.47 8.37 15.03
N GLY A 18 13.96 7.18 15.34
CA GLY A 18 14.51 5.92 14.85
C GLY A 18 13.92 5.40 13.54
N ARG A 19 12.58 5.34 13.36
CA ARG A 19 11.97 4.68 12.18
C ARG A 19 10.53 5.13 11.80
N PRO A 20 10.27 6.41 11.50
CA PRO A 20 9.04 6.77 10.77
C PRO A 20 9.04 6.24 9.31
N HIS A 21 10.22 5.97 8.75
CA HIS A 21 10.38 5.54 7.36
C HIS A 21 9.95 4.09 7.13
N LEU A 22 10.24 3.16 8.04
CA LEU A 22 9.92 1.74 7.87
C LEU A 22 8.43 1.40 8.09
N ALA A 23 7.74 2.15 8.97
CA ALA A 23 6.28 2.06 9.06
C ALA A 23 5.58 2.64 7.81
N ARG A 24 6.17 3.67 7.19
CA ARG A 24 5.69 4.25 5.92
C ARG A 24 5.96 3.34 4.72
N MET A 25 7.12 2.67 4.70
CA MET A 25 7.52 1.71 3.67
C MET A 25 6.48 0.57 3.60
N ASN A 26 6.12 -0.03 4.74
CA ASN A 26 5.08 -1.06 4.82
C ASN A 26 3.66 -0.54 4.48
N TYR A 27 3.30 0.69 4.87
CA TYR A 27 1.97 1.26 4.57
C TYR A 27 1.71 1.46 3.08
N ASN A 28 2.76 1.75 2.30
CA ASN A 28 2.64 1.96 0.85
C ASN A 28 2.90 0.68 0.03
N GLU A 29 3.50 -0.36 0.59
CA GLU A 29 3.76 -1.62 -0.12
C GLU A 29 2.49 -2.14 -0.80
N LEU A 30 1.40 -2.37 -0.05
CA LEU A 30 0.14 -2.85 -0.65
C LEU A 30 -0.37 -1.95 -1.80
N LYS A 31 -0.16 -0.63 -1.69
CA LYS A 31 -0.55 0.31 -2.73
C LYS A 31 0.35 0.18 -3.95
N ILE A 32 1.66 0.05 -3.76
CA ILE A 32 2.62 -0.16 -4.84
C ILE A 32 2.30 -1.46 -5.57
N HIS A 33 2.10 -2.57 -4.83
CA HIS A 33 1.77 -3.85 -5.44
C HIS A 33 0.43 -3.77 -6.20
N ILE A 34 -0.65 -3.26 -5.60
CA ILE A 34 -1.96 -3.16 -6.28
C ILE A 34 -1.89 -2.24 -7.51
N LEU A 35 -1.36 -1.02 -7.39
CA LEU A 35 -1.26 -0.12 -8.55
C LEU A 35 -0.28 -0.66 -9.60
N GLY A 36 0.74 -1.38 -9.15
CA GLY A 36 1.75 -2.06 -9.96
C GLY A 36 1.18 -3.14 -10.88
N LEU A 37 0.07 -3.78 -10.49
CA LEU A 37 -0.59 -4.79 -11.33
C LEU A 37 -1.12 -4.24 -12.65
N PHE A 38 -1.47 -2.95 -12.72
CA PHE A 38 -2.18 -2.39 -13.86
C PHE A 38 -1.22 -1.75 -14.87
N GLU A 39 -1.43 -2.12 -16.14
CA GLU A 39 -0.99 -1.37 -17.31
C GLU A 39 -2.07 -0.34 -17.76
N PRO A 40 -1.71 0.73 -18.51
CA PRO A 40 -2.60 1.87 -18.83
C PRO A 40 -3.95 1.56 -19.50
N THR A 41 -4.18 0.33 -19.95
CA THR A 41 -5.44 -0.09 -20.60
C THR A 41 -5.98 -1.40 -20.04
N GLN A 42 -5.41 -1.90 -18.95
CA GLN A 42 -5.74 -3.20 -18.41
C GLN A 42 -6.78 -3.08 -17.30
N GLU A 43 -7.77 -3.96 -17.35
CA GLU A 43 -8.76 -4.12 -16.30
C GLU A 43 -8.61 -5.50 -15.65
N PHE A 44 -8.85 -5.55 -14.33
CA PHE A 44 -8.92 -6.80 -13.60
C PHE A 44 -10.13 -6.82 -12.67
N ASP A 45 -10.72 -8.00 -12.52
CA ASP A 45 -11.73 -8.21 -11.50
C ASP A 45 -11.08 -8.45 -10.12
N SER A 46 -11.89 -8.31 -9.06
CA SER A 46 -11.42 -8.51 -7.69
C SER A 46 -10.93 -9.92 -7.37
N LEU A 47 -11.30 -10.94 -8.17
CA LEU A 47 -10.76 -12.29 -8.01
C LEU A 47 -9.36 -12.35 -8.60
N LYS A 48 -9.18 -11.86 -9.82
CA LYS A 48 -7.89 -11.88 -10.51
C LYS A 48 -6.82 -11.09 -9.77
N ILE A 49 -7.19 -9.93 -9.20
CA ILE A 49 -6.28 -9.14 -8.37
C ILE A 49 -5.79 -9.93 -7.16
N ARG A 50 -6.67 -10.67 -6.47
CA ARG A 50 -6.28 -11.51 -5.33
C ARG A 50 -5.35 -12.64 -5.76
N GLU A 51 -5.64 -13.30 -6.87
CA GLU A 51 -4.76 -14.35 -7.42
C GLU A 51 -3.36 -13.79 -7.69
N LEU A 52 -3.26 -12.65 -8.36
CA LEU A 52 -1.97 -12.01 -8.68
C LEU A 52 -1.19 -11.58 -7.42
N LEU A 53 -1.87 -11.08 -6.39
CA LEU A 53 -1.23 -10.74 -5.12
C LEU A 53 -0.84 -11.98 -4.30
N SER A 54 -1.58 -13.08 -4.42
CA SER A 54 -1.28 -14.32 -3.70
C SER A 54 -0.02 -15.01 -4.21
N THR A 55 0.34 -14.80 -5.48
CA THR A 55 1.62 -15.27 -6.04
C THR A 55 2.81 -14.45 -5.53
N ASP A 56 2.57 -13.30 -4.91
CA ASP A 56 3.60 -12.46 -4.33
C ASP A 56 3.87 -12.87 -2.87
N TRP A 57 4.90 -13.72 -2.69
CA TRP A 57 5.33 -14.28 -1.41
C TRP A 57 5.69 -13.24 -0.33
N THR A 58 5.90 -11.98 -0.73
CA THR A 58 6.26 -10.87 0.15
C THR A 58 5.09 -10.37 1.01
N LEU A 59 3.85 -10.63 0.59
CA LEU A 59 2.66 -10.06 1.20
C LEU A 59 1.69 -11.15 1.69
N LYS A 60 1.72 -11.47 2.99
CA LYS A 60 0.70 -12.29 3.64
C LYS A 60 -0.61 -11.50 3.84
N LEU A 61 -1.33 -11.25 2.75
CA LEU A 61 -2.58 -10.50 2.77
C LEU A 61 -3.78 -11.43 2.87
N THR A 62 -4.77 -11.02 3.65
CA THR A 62 -6.09 -11.65 3.60
C THR A 62 -6.90 -11.08 2.44
N ASP A 63 -7.80 -11.88 1.88
CA ASP A 63 -8.76 -11.43 0.86
C ASP A 63 -9.48 -10.14 1.28
N LYS A 64 -9.84 -10.05 2.57
CA LYS A 64 -10.52 -8.87 3.11
C LYS A 64 -9.66 -7.62 3.07
N ALA A 65 -8.35 -7.74 3.34
CA ALA A 65 -7.43 -6.62 3.27
C ALA A 65 -7.34 -6.08 1.83
N VAL A 66 -7.29 -6.98 0.84
CA VAL A 66 -7.30 -6.61 -0.59
C VAL A 66 -8.60 -5.91 -0.97
N GLU A 67 -9.77 -6.45 -0.59
CA GLU A 67 -11.06 -5.81 -0.85
C GLU A 67 -11.14 -4.39 -0.28
N MET A 68 -10.70 -4.22 0.97
CA MET A 68 -10.70 -2.93 1.64
C MET A 68 -9.73 -1.94 0.98
N ALA A 69 -8.60 -2.41 0.47
CA ALA A 69 -7.65 -1.59 -0.28
C ALA A 69 -8.26 -1.14 -1.62
N LEU A 70 -8.86 -2.05 -2.39
CA LEU A 70 -9.52 -1.73 -3.65
C LEU A 70 -10.64 -0.68 -3.47
N LEU A 71 -11.47 -0.86 -2.44
CA LEU A 71 -12.51 0.12 -2.12
C LEU A 71 -11.93 1.48 -1.75
N ARG A 72 -10.85 1.51 -0.95
CA ARG A 72 -10.18 2.73 -0.54
C ARG A 72 -9.56 3.46 -1.74
N TYR A 73 -8.88 2.74 -2.63
CA TYR A 73 -8.20 3.33 -3.77
C TYR A 73 -9.17 3.82 -4.84
N TRP A 74 -10.31 3.15 -4.99
CA TRP A 74 -11.44 3.68 -5.76
C TRP A 74 -11.97 4.99 -5.17
N ARG A 75 -12.24 5.04 -3.86
CA ARG A 75 -12.71 6.28 -3.19
C ARG A 75 -11.70 7.44 -3.28
N GLN A 76 -10.40 7.13 -3.40
CA GLN A 76 -9.33 8.11 -3.58
C GLN A 76 -9.14 8.54 -5.05
N GLY A 77 -9.87 7.94 -5.99
CA GLY A 77 -9.75 8.19 -7.42
C GLY A 77 -8.48 7.61 -8.04
N LEU A 78 -7.81 6.66 -7.39
CA LEU A 78 -6.63 5.97 -7.94
C LEU A 78 -7.02 4.82 -8.86
N LEU A 79 -8.15 4.19 -8.57
CA LEU A 79 -8.76 3.15 -9.41
C LEU A 79 -10.14 3.63 -9.86
N SER A 80 -10.50 3.36 -11.10
CA SER A 80 -11.90 3.34 -11.51
C SER A 80 -12.49 1.99 -11.16
N ARG A 81 -13.82 1.90 -11.04
CA ARG A 81 -14.49 0.60 -10.96
C ARG A 81 -15.80 0.60 -11.75
N THR A 82 -16.03 -0.48 -12.48
CA THR A 82 -17.28 -0.72 -13.23
C THR A 82 -17.85 -2.07 -12.84
N ARG A 83 -19.17 -2.18 -12.67
CA ARG A 83 -19.81 -3.47 -12.39
C ARG A 83 -20.12 -4.18 -13.71
N ARG A 84 -19.53 -5.37 -13.94
CA ARG A 84 -19.79 -6.23 -15.11
C ARG A 84 -19.96 -7.67 -14.65
N ALA A 85 -20.98 -8.37 -15.16
CA ALA A 85 -21.28 -9.77 -14.82
C ALA A 85 -21.27 -10.06 -13.30
N GLY A 86 -21.85 -9.17 -12.51
CA GLY A 86 -21.92 -9.30 -11.05
C GLY A 86 -20.63 -8.99 -10.28
N ARG A 87 -19.50 -8.72 -10.97
CA ARG A 87 -18.20 -8.41 -10.36
C ARG A 87 -17.79 -6.96 -10.60
N PHE A 88 -16.93 -6.43 -9.73
CA PHE A 88 -16.28 -5.14 -9.96
C PHE A 88 -15.00 -5.36 -10.77
N GLN A 89 -14.94 -4.71 -11.92
CA GLN A 89 -13.74 -4.52 -12.73
C GLN A 89 -13.06 -3.24 -12.28
N TYR A 90 -11.75 -3.29 -12.08
CA TYR A 90 -10.93 -2.14 -11.70
C TYR A 90 -9.98 -1.80 -12.83
N ALA A 91 -9.75 -0.51 -13.04
CA ALA A 91 -8.74 0.01 -13.96
C ALA A 91 -7.94 1.12 -13.29
N LEU A 92 -6.71 1.34 -13.73
CA LEU A 92 -5.90 2.45 -13.26
C LEU A 92 -6.43 3.77 -13.84
N THR A 93 -6.55 4.80 -13.01
CA THR A 93 -6.83 6.16 -13.49
C THR A 93 -5.53 6.90 -13.78
N GLU A 94 -5.58 8.03 -14.50
CA GLU A 94 -4.43 8.92 -14.67
C GLU A 94 -3.82 9.35 -13.32
N ARG A 95 -4.67 9.66 -12.34
CA ARG A 95 -4.25 9.98 -10.98
C ARG A 95 -3.58 8.79 -10.28
N GLY A 96 -4.13 7.59 -10.47
CA GLY A 96 -3.54 6.34 -9.99
C GLY A 96 -2.16 6.10 -10.59
N PHE A 97 -2.02 6.31 -11.89
CA PHE A 97 -0.75 6.21 -12.61
C PHE A 97 0.28 7.21 -12.09
N ALA A 98 -0.06 8.49 -12.03
CA ALA A 98 0.83 9.51 -11.45
C ALA A 98 1.24 9.18 -10.01
N ARG A 99 0.33 8.57 -9.23
CA ARG A 99 0.65 8.12 -7.88
C ARG A 99 1.56 6.90 -7.85
N LYS A 100 1.39 5.94 -8.76
CA LYS A 100 2.28 4.78 -8.95
C LYS A 100 3.70 5.26 -9.25
N GLU A 101 3.85 6.11 -10.25
CA GLU A 101 5.15 6.70 -10.64
C GLU A 101 5.82 7.43 -9.47
N TRP A 102 5.06 8.23 -8.72
CA TRP A 102 5.60 8.91 -7.56
C TRP A 102 6.09 7.93 -6.48
N LEU A 103 5.33 6.86 -6.22
CA LEU A 103 5.68 5.84 -5.22
C LEU A 103 6.91 5.02 -5.65
N LEU A 104 7.09 4.73 -6.93
CA LEU A 104 8.28 4.02 -7.41
C LEU A 104 9.55 4.88 -7.27
N ASN A 105 9.41 6.20 -7.41
CA ASN A 105 10.54 7.12 -7.35
C ASN A 105 10.82 7.70 -5.95
N ASN A 106 9.86 7.64 -5.02
CA ASN A 106 9.93 8.31 -3.70
C ASN A 106 9.36 7.50 -2.52
N GLY A 107 8.93 6.26 -2.77
CA GLY A 107 8.23 5.40 -1.82
C GLY A 107 9.14 4.61 -0.88
#